data_AF-A0A5N4CV51-F1
#
_entry.id   AF-A0A5N4CV51-F1
#
_cell.length_a   1.000
_cell.length_b   1.000
_cell.length_c   1.000
_cell.angle_alpha   90.00
_cell.angle_beta   90.00
_cell.angle_gamma   90.00
#
_symmetry.space_group_name_H-M   'P 1'
#
loop_
_entity.id
_entity.type
_entity.pdbx_description
1 polymer ?
#
loop_
_entity_poly.entity_id
_entity_poly.type
_entity_poly.pdbx_seq_one_letter_code
_entity_poly.pdbx_strand_id
1 'polypeptide(L)'
;METQGAARMGSQKYMMFLKEMSQLILTEMPKANYDSLFNDFVESEFFLIDGDALLITCFLAQSFQPGQNLHFFYLVERYLVDLISKGGQFAIVFFKDAEYAYFNFPELLPLRRALILHLEHNTTVDVRTTFSGCLSQEWQTFLEDSYPYFLIVEDEGLNHLQTHLFNFLIIQSWAMKVNAVLSSGQVSDFLRLYAYFMPSKHKNQMFFQKNKNNIENAYKTLMKKLEECRRKASTELAAAGHGCIMEKITNQVLGEGGDHRL
;
A
#
# COMPACT_ATOMS: atom_id res chain seq x y z
N MET A 1 17.40 35.02 6.29
CA MET A 1 16.68 34.51 7.48
C MET A 1 15.21 34.23 7.21
N GLU A 2 14.51 35.06 6.41
CA GLU A 2 13.07 34.87 6.10
C GLU A 2 12.73 33.60 5.28
N THR A 3 13.61 33.19 4.37
CA THR A 3 13.44 31.98 3.54
C THR A 3 13.49 30.67 4.33
N GLN A 4 14.25 30.61 5.43
CA GLN A 4 14.30 29.45 6.32
C GLN A 4 13.06 29.39 7.25
N GLY A 5 12.50 30.53 7.64
CA GLY A 5 11.28 30.60 8.47
C GLY A 5 10.04 30.11 7.75
N ALA A 6 9.85 30.53 6.48
CA ALA A 6 8.73 30.09 5.65
C ALA A 6 8.80 28.58 5.31
N ALA A 7 10.00 28.06 4.99
CA ALA A 7 10.21 26.65 4.72
C ALA A 7 9.94 25.76 5.95
N ARG A 8 10.35 26.21 7.15
CA ARG A 8 10.10 25.50 8.41
C ARG A 8 8.62 25.47 8.78
N MET A 9 7.90 26.57 8.55
CA MET A 9 6.46 26.67 8.76
C MET A 9 5.64 25.84 7.76
N GLY A 10 6.08 25.75 6.50
CA GLY A 10 5.51 24.86 5.50
C GLY A 10 5.66 23.37 5.84
N SER A 11 6.84 22.98 6.32
CA SER A 11 7.12 21.59 6.76
C SER A 11 6.30 21.18 7.99
N GLN A 12 6.09 22.09 8.95
CA GLN A 12 5.22 21.82 10.11
C GLN A 12 3.75 21.65 9.72
N LYS A 13 3.21 22.52 8.84
CA LYS A 13 1.83 22.40 8.35
C LYS A 13 1.59 21.09 7.61
N TYR A 14 2.53 20.69 6.75
CA TYR A 14 2.53 19.41 6.06
C TYR A 14 2.47 18.23 7.05
N MET A 15 3.35 18.19 8.04
CA MET A 15 3.38 17.09 9.02
C MET A 15 2.14 17.03 9.91
N MET A 16 1.57 18.17 10.27
CA MET A 16 0.30 18.19 11.00
C MET A 16 -0.82 17.58 10.17
N PHE A 17 -0.88 17.89 8.87
CA PHE A 17 -1.92 17.37 8.00
C PHE A 17 -1.78 15.86 7.73
N LEU A 18 -0.56 15.36 7.54
CA LEU A 18 -0.32 13.91 7.46
C LEU A 18 -0.79 13.18 8.73
N LYS A 19 -0.50 13.76 9.90
CA LYS A 19 -0.98 13.22 11.18
C LYS A 19 -2.50 13.23 11.27
N GLU A 20 -3.16 14.30 10.81
CA GLU A 20 -4.62 14.38 10.79
C GLU A 20 -5.24 13.25 9.96
N MET A 21 -4.69 12.96 8.77
CA MET A 21 -5.14 11.84 7.94
C MET A 21 -4.91 10.49 8.62
N SER A 22 -3.70 10.27 9.17
CA SER A 22 -3.41 9.05 9.93
C SER A 22 -4.37 8.89 11.11
N GLN A 23 -4.67 9.95 11.85
CA GLN A 23 -5.61 9.91 12.97
C GLN A 23 -7.03 9.59 12.50
N LEU A 24 -7.49 10.15 11.38
CA LEU A 24 -8.79 9.79 10.82
C LEU A 24 -8.88 8.28 10.55
N ILE A 25 -7.87 7.70 9.88
CA ILE A 25 -7.83 6.26 9.59
C ILE A 25 -7.78 5.44 10.88
N LEU A 26 -6.90 5.78 11.81
CA LEU A 26 -6.78 5.12 13.12
C LEU A 26 -8.09 5.18 13.91
N THR A 27 -8.88 6.24 13.79
CA THR A 27 -10.20 6.31 14.46
C THR A 27 -11.27 5.48 13.77
N GLU A 28 -11.10 5.10 12.50
CA GLU A 28 -12.00 4.22 11.78
C GLU A 28 -11.65 2.74 11.92
N MET A 29 -10.37 2.40 12.13
CA MET A 29 -9.91 1.01 12.27
C MET A 29 -10.64 0.22 13.38
N PRO A 30 -10.81 0.73 14.62
CA PRO A 30 -11.58 0.01 15.65
C PRO A 30 -13.07 -0.16 15.33
N LYS A 31 -13.58 0.57 14.32
CA LYS A 31 -14.95 0.51 13.83
C LYS A 31 -15.05 -0.29 12.53
N ALA A 32 -13.95 -0.88 12.06
CA ALA A 32 -13.94 -1.77 10.93
C ALA A 32 -14.71 -3.05 11.30
N ASN A 33 -15.49 -3.55 10.36
CA ASN A 33 -16.18 -4.82 10.56
C ASN A 33 -15.20 -5.93 10.22
N TYR A 34 -15.04 -6.91 11.10
CA TYR A 34 -14.28 -8.11 10.80
C TYR A 34 -15.23 -9.16 10.23
N ASP A 35 -15.31 -9.22 8.90
CA ASP A 35 -16.29 -10.01 8.17
C ASP A 35 -15.66 -10.75 6.98
N SER A 36 -16.39 -11.73 6.44
CA SER A 36 -16.04 -12.39 5.18
C SER A 36 -16.14 -11.38 4.04
N LEU A 37 -15.07 -11.25 3.25
CA LEU A 37 -15.04 -10.39 2.06
C LEU A 37 -15.94 -10.91 0.93
N PHE A 38 -16.17 -12.23 0.90
CA PHE A 38 -17.02 -12.89 -0.07
C PHE A 38 -18.32 -13.31 0.63
N ASN A 39 -19.46 -12.83 0.13
CA ASN A 39 -20.78 -13.16 0.67
C ASN A 39 -21.39 -14.35 -0.07
N ASP A 40 -22.10 -15.23 0.65
CA ASP A 40 -22.70 -16.46 0.11
C ASP A 40 -23.77 -16.24 -0.97
N PHE A 41 -24.24 -14.99 -1.18
CA PHE A 41 -25.36 -14.64 -2.06
C PHE A 41 -25.01 -13.65 -3.18
N VAL A 42 -23.78 -13.13 -3.21
CA VAL A 42 -23.33 -12.21 -4.25
C VAL A 42 -22.08 -12.82 -4.86
N GLU A 43 -22.24 -13.46 -6.01
CA GLU A 43 -21.11 -13.79 -6.87
C GLU A 43 -20.32 -12.50 -7.15
N SER A 44 -19.08 -12.48 -6.65
CA SER A 44 -17.94 -11.73 -7.19
C SER A 44 -18.17 -10.25 -7.51
N GLU A 45 -18.30 -9.40 -6.49
CA GLU A 45 -18.09 -7.96 -6.71
C GLU A 45 -16.61 -7.74 -7.09
N PHE A 46 -16.38 -7.01 -8.19
CA PHE A 46 -15.04 -6.65 -8.62
C PHE A 46 -14.35 -5.82 -7.54
N PHE A 47 -13.11 -6.18 -7.20
CA PHE A 47 -12.31 -5.46 -6.21
C PHE A 47 -10.88 -5.25 -6.68
N LEU A 48 -10.13 -4.46 -5.94
CA LEU A 48 -8.75 -4.13 -6.25
C LEU A 48 -7.80 -4.62 -5.16
N ILE A 49 -6.58 -4.96 -5.55
CA ILE A 49 -5.49 -5.25 -4.63
C ILE A 49 -4.38 -4.24 -4.92
N ASP A 50 -3.95 -3.51 -3.88
CA ASP A 50 -2.72 -2.73 -3.97
C ASP A 50 -1.52 -3.69 -4.08
N GLY A 51 -0.81 -3.63 -5.20
CA GLY A 51 0.30 -4.52 -5.51
C GLY A 51 1.52 -4.27 -4.63
N ASP A 52 1.73 -3.02 -4.18
CA ASP A 52 2.82 -2.68 -3.26
C ASP A 52 2.50 -3.15 -1.84
N ALA A 53 1.23 -3.11 -1.42
CA ALA A 53 0.74 -3.79 -0.23
C ALA A 53 0.98 -5.31 -0.30
N LEU A 54 0.49 -5.98 -1.36
CA LEU A 54 0.67 -7.42 -1.58
C LEU A 54 2.15 -7.84 -1.51
N LEU A 55 3.03 -7.07 -2.13
CA LEU A 55 4.47 -7.29 -2.09
C LEU A 55 4.98 -7.27 -0.66
N ILE A 56 4.63 -6.25 0.12
CA ILE A 56 5.08 -6.08 1.51
C ILE A 56 4.52 -7.21 2.37
N THR A 57 3.23 -7.51 2.28
CA THR A 57 2.61 -8.62 3.04
C THR A 57 3.37 -9.93 2.81
N CYS A 58 3.62 -10.29 1.54
CA CYS A 58 4.29 -11.55 1.20
C CYS A 58 5.79 -11.53 1.52
N PHE A 59 6.42 -10.36 1.46
CA PHE A 59 7.82 -10.19 1.83
C PHE A 59 8.02 -10.31 3.34
N LEU A 60 7.15 -9.69 4.15
CA LEU A 60 7.20 -9.72 5.61
C LEU A 60 6.72 -11.04 6.21
N ALA A 61 5.84 -11.77 5.53
CA ALA A 61 5.44 -13.12 5.92
C ALA A 61 6.61 -14.13 5.91
N GLN A 62 7.77 -13.75 5.37
CA GLN A 62 8.98 -14.55 5.32
C GLN A 62 10.08 -13.91 6.17
N SER A 63 10.88 -14.73 6.85
CA SER A 63 12.25 -14.36 7.23
C SER A 63 13.14 -14.40 5.98
N PHE A 64 12.84 -13.54 5.00
CA PHE A 64 13.32 -13.61 3.63
C PHE A 64 14.85 -13.58 3.55
N GLN A 65 15.44 -14.62 2.94
CA GLN A 65 16.87 -14.74 2.69
C GLN A 65 17.20 -14.51 1.20
N PRO A 66 18.43 -14.05 0.88
CA PRO A 66 18.89 -13.96 -0.50
C PRO A 66 18.66 -15.26 -1.27
N GLY A 67 18.06 -15.17 -2.46
CA GLY A 67 17.78 -16.34 -3.33
C GLY A 67 16.41 -16.98 -3.15
N GLN A 68 15.57 -16.51 -2.21
CA GLN A 68 14.23 -17.06 -1.97
C GLN A 68 13.11 -16.46 -2.86
N ASN A 69 13.47 -15.82 -3.98
CA ASN A 69 12.48 -15.20 -4.89
C ASN A 69 11.41 -16.19 -5.36
N LEU A 70 11.76 -17.45 -5.60
CA LEU A 70 10.80 -18.48 -5.99
C LEU A 70 9.76 -18.76 -4.90
N HIS A 71 10.19 -18.77 -3.64
CA HIS A 71 9.26 -18.95 -2.51
C HIS A 71 8.35 -17.74 -2.35
N PHE A 72 8.86 -16.53 -2.56
CA PHE A 72 8.05 -15.32 -2.60
C PHE A 72 6.96 -15.38 -3.68
N PHE A 73 7.29 -15.77 -4.92
CA PHE A 73 6.27 -15.92 -5.96
C PHE A 73 5.25 -17.00 -5.61
N TYR A 74 5.69 -18.13 -5.04
CA TYR A 74 4.78 -19.16 -4.54
C TYR A 74 3.79 -18.62 -3.48
N LEU A 75 4.23 -17.78 -2.54
CA LEU A 75 3.32 -17.21 -1.54
C LEU A 75 2.31 -16.25 -2.16
N VAL A 76 2.75 -15.42 -3.11
CA VAL A 76 1.85 -14.55 -3.87
C VAL A 76 0.83 -15.39 -4.65
N GLU A 77 1.29 -16.35 -5.44
CA GLU A 77 0.41 -17.23 -6.22
C GLU A 77 -0.58 -17.97 -5.32
N ARG A 78 -0.11 -18.52 -4.19
CA ARG A 78 -0.98 -19.20 -3.23
C ARG A 78 -2.08 -18.27 -2.70
N TYR A 79 -1.73 -17.03 -2.37
CA TYR A 79 -2.71 -16.04 -1.93
C TYR A 79 -3.72 -15.72 -3.05
N LEU A 80 -3.26 -15.50 -4.29
CA LEU A 80 -4.15 -15.18 -5.42
C LEU A 80 -5.05 -16.36 -5.81
N VAL A 81 -4.51 -17.58 -5.83
CA VAL A 81 -5.29 -18.82 -6.06
C VAL A 81 -6.36 -18.99 -4.98
N ASP A 82 -6.03 -18.67 -3.73
CA ASP A 82 -6.99 -18.72 -2.64
C ASP A 82 -8.19 -17.77 -2.88
N LEU A 83 -7.91 -16.52 -3.26
CA LEU A 83 -8.95 -15.55 -3.64
C LEU A 83 -9.79 -16.03 -4.83
N ILE A 84 -9.14 -16.52 -5.89
CA ILE A 84 -9.81 -17.00 -7.11
C ILE A 84 -10.68 -18.21 -6.81
N SER A 85 -10.21 -19.14 -5.98
CA SER A 85 -10.94 -20.35 -5.59
C SER A 85 -12.23 -20.03 -4.80
N LYS A 86 -12.25 -18.87 -4.13
CA LYS A 86 -13.40 -18.34 -3.39
C LYS A 86 -14.30 -17.44 -4.26
N GLY A 87 -14.06 -17.39 -5.57
CA GLY A 87 -14.84 -16.60 -6.53
C GLY A 87 -14.42 -15.14 -6.62
N GLY A 88 -13.27 -14.75 -6.10
CA GLY A 88 -12.78 -13.37 -6.17
C GLY A 88 -12.51 -12.93 -7.62
N GLN A 89 -13.05 -11.77 -8.00
CA GLN A 89 -12.74 -11.08 -9.25
C GLN A 89 -12.01 -9.78 -8.96
N PHE A 90 -10.78 -9.63 -9.43
CA PHE A 90 -9.97 -8.49 -9.07
C PHE A 90 -8.92 -8.11 -10.12
N ALA A 91 -8.44 -6.88 -9.98
CA ALA A 91 -7.20 -6.42 -10.61
C ALA A 91 -6.17 -6.04 -9.55
N ILE A 92 -4.89 -6.26 -9.86
CA ILE A 92 -3.76 -5.83 -9.01
C ILE A 92 -3.19 -4.54 -9.58
N VAL A 93 -3.06 -3.52 -8.74
CA VAL A 93 -2.66 -2.18 -9.15
C VAL A 93 -1.29 -1.83 -8.58
N PHE A 94 -0.38 -1.38 -9.44
CA PHE A 94 0.93 -0.87 -9.06
C PHE A 94 1.07 0.60 -9.49
N PHE A 95 1.28 1.49 -8.52
CA PHE A 95 1.48 2.92 -8.81
C PHE A 95 2.96 3.22 -9.07
N LYS A 96 3.27 4.10 -10.03
CA LYS A 96 4.67 4.54 -10.26
C LYS A 96 5.23 5.28 -9.04
N ASP A 97 4.40 6.07 -8.38
CA ASP A 97 4.76 6.86 -7.20
C ASP A 97 5.22 5.98 -6.02
N ALA A 98 4.75 4.74 -5.92
CA ALA A 98 5.16 3.82 -4.87
C ALA A 98 6.65 3.42 -4.96
N GLU A 99 7.26 3.49 -6.14
CA GLU A 99 8.69 3.18 -6.31
C GLU A 99 9.60 4.08 -5.47
N TYR A 100 9.19 5.32 -5.22
CA TYR A 100 9.98 6.25 -4.41
C TYR A 100 9.98 5.88 -2.92
N ALA A 101 9.06 5.02 -2.46
CA ALA A 101 8.93 4.60 -1.07
C ALA A 101 9.97 3.56 -0.63
N TYR A 102 10.59 2.87 -1.58
CA TYR A 102 11.58 1.82 -1.33
C TYR A 102 13.01 2.35 -1.15
N PHE A 103 13.20 3.64 -0.87
CA PHE A 103 14.53 4.26 -0.73
C PHE A 103 15.39 3.65 0.39
N ASN A 104 14.77 3.14 1.46
CA ASN A 104 15.48 2.43 2.55
C ASN A 104 15.85 0.99 2.18
N PHE A 105 15.18 0.42 1.18
CA PHE A 105 15.29 -0.98 0.76
C PHE A 105 15.29 -1.07 -0.77
N PRO A 106 16.27 -0.45 -1.45
CA PRO A 106 16.27 -0.34 -2.91
C PRO A 106 16.33 -1.72 -3.61
N GLU A 107 16.76 -2.77 -2.91
CA GLU A 107 16.76 -4.15 -3.38
C GLU A 107 15.35 -4.70 -3.65
N LEU A 108 14.33 -4.09 -3.05
CA LEU A 108 12.93 -4.45 -3.30
C LEU A 108 12.41 -3.95 -4.64
N LEU A 109 13.05 -2.96 -5.28
CA LEU A 109 12.62 -2.47 -6.59
C LEU A 109 12.78 -3.53 -7.70
N PRO A 110 13.92 -4.25 -7.81
CA PRO A 110 14.02 -5.43 -8.67
C PRO A 110 12.98 -6.50 -8.35
N LEU A 111 12.73 -6.79 -7.07
CA LEU A 111 11.73 -7.80 -6.67
C LEU A 111 10.32 -7.37 -7.08
N ARG A 112 9.96 -6.10 -6.89
CA ARG A 112 8.71 -5.50 -7.36
C ARG A 112 8.55 -5.62 -8.87
N ARG A 113 9.59 -5.29 -9.63
CA ARG A 113 9.57 -5.42 -11.09
C ARG A 113 9.40 -6.89 -11.51
N ALA A 114 10.10 -7.80 -10.84
CA ALA A 114 9.99 -9.23 -11.10
C ALA A 114 8.58 -9.75 -10.77
N LEU A 115 7.95 -9.27 -9.69
CA LEU A 115 6.57 -9.57 -9.35
C LEU A 115 5.60 -9.12 -10.45
N ILE A 116 5.69 -7.86 -10.90
CA ILE A 116 4.85 -7.34 -11.99
C ILE A 116 4.97 -8.23 -13.24
N LEU A 117 6.21 -8.49 -13.68
CA LEU A 117 6.46 -9.32 -14.86
C LEU A 117 5.96 -10.75 -14.67
N HIS A 118 6.13 -11.31 -13.47
CA HIS A 118 5.67 -12.64 -13.15
C HIS A 118 4.13 -12.72 -13.28
N LEU A 119 3.41 -11.79 -12.67
CA LEU A 119 1.95 -11.72 -12.74
C LEU A 119 1.45 -11.53 -14.18
N GLU A 120 2.06 -10.60 -14.93
CA GLU A 120 1.68 -10.29 -16.33
C GLU A 120 1.87 -11.46 -17.30
N HIS A 121 2.90 -12.29 -17.10
CA HIS A 121 3.29 -13.32 -18.09
C HIS A 121 2.98 -14.75 -17.67
N ASN A 122 2.81 -15.02 -16.37
CA ASN A 122 2.66 -16.37 -15.84
C ASN A 122 1.32 -16.60 -15.13
N THR A 123 0.48 -15.57 -15.01
CA THR A 123 -0.85 -15.67 -14.42
C THR A 123 -1.91 -15.10 -15.36
N THR A 124 -3.18 -15.36 -15.06
CA THR A 124 -4.31 -14.77 -15.78
C THR A 124 -4.85 -13.52 -15.09
N VAL A 125 -4.18 -13.02 -14.05
CA VAL A 125 -4.63 -11.88 -13.25
C VAL A 125 -4.46 -10.59 -14.06
N ASP A 126 -5.44 -9.70 -13.94
CA ASP A 126 -5.36 -8.37 -14.53
C ASP A 126 -4.41 -7.48 -13.70
N VAL A 127 -3.31 -7.04 -14.32
CA VAL A 127 -2.27 -6.22 -13.67
C VAL A 127 -2.26 -4.83 -14.29
N ARG A 128 -2.43 -3.79 -13.46
CA ARG A 128 -2.51 -2.38 -13.88
C ARG A 128 -1.32 -1.59 -13.37
N THR A 129 -0.45 -1.15 -14.28
CA THR A 129 0.83 -0.47 -13.95
C THR A 129 0.95 0.94 -14.54
N THR A 130 -0.10 1.42 -15.22
CA THR A 130 -0.06 2.64 -16.01
C THR A 130 -0.26 3.92 -15.19
N PHE A 131 -0.82 3.79 -13.98
CA PHE A 131 -1.17 4.94 -13.12
C PHE A 131 0.08 5.56 -12.50
N SER A 132 0.16 6.89 -12.52
CA SER A 132 1.23 7.61 -11.82
C SER A 132 1.10 7.43 -10.30
N GLY A 133 -0.03 7.88 -9.73
CA GLY A 133 -0.29 7.83 -8.30
C GLY A 133 -1.78 7.81 -7.95
N CYS A 134 -2.08 7.68 -6.67
CA CYS A 134 -3.47 7.56 -6.20
C CYS A 134 -4.29 8.84 -6.39
N LEU A 135 -3.68 10.03 -6.54
CA LEU A 135 -4.42 11.26 -6.85
C LEU A 135 -4.46 11.60 -8.34
N SER A 136 -3.99 10.68 -9.20
CA SER A 136 -3.92 10.92 -10.64
C SER A 136 -5.29 10.88 -11.30
N GLN A 137 -5.42 11.55 -12.45
CA GLN A 137 -6.69 11.57 -13.18
C GLN A 137 -6.99 10.21 -13.80
N GLU A 138 -5.96 9.53 -14.31
CA GLU A 138 -6.09 8.19 -14.89
C GLU A 138 -6.59 7.16 -13.86
N TRP A 139 -6.18 7.28 -12.60
CA TRP A 139 -6.69 6.44 -11.51
C TRP A 139 -8.13 6.78 -11.15
N GLN A 140 -8.46 8.07 -11.04
CA GLN A 140 -9.83 8.52 -10.76
C GLN A 140 -10.82 8.03 -11.82
N THR A 141 -10.48 8.23 -13.10
CA THR A 141 -11.30 7.74 -14.22
C THR A 141 -11.44 6.22 -14.19
N PHE A 142 -10.37 5.48 -13.88
CA PHE A 142 -10.46 4.04 -13.73
C PHE A 142 -11.43 3.61 -12.61
N LEU A 143 -11.39 4.25 -11.45
CA LEU A 143 -12.31 3.96 -10.34
C LEU A 143 -13.76 4.31 -10.70
N GLU A 144 -13.98 5.38 -11.46
CA GLU A 144 -15.29 5.77 -11.98
C GLU A 144 -15.82 4.78 -13.01
N ASP A 145 -14.97 4.21 -13.86
CA ASP A 145 -15.40 3.28 -14.91
C ASP A 145 -15.61 1.85 -14.40
N SER A 146 -14.77 1.41 -13.44
CA SER A 146 -14.75 0.03 -12.96
C SER A 146 -15.58 -0.25 -11.70
N TYR A 147 -15.94 0.79 -10.94
CA TYR A 147 -16.73 0.71 -9.71
C TYR A 147 -16.33 -0.44 -8.75
N PRO A 148 -15.06 -0.53 -8.34
CA PRO A 148 -14.63 -1.60 -7.46
C PRO A 148 -15.30 -1.47 -6.10
N TYR A 149 -15.73 -2.60 -5.54
CA TYR A 149 -16.43 -2.62 -4.26
C TYR A 149 -15.50 -2.28 -3.09
N PHE A 150 -14.29 -2.82 -3.10
CA PHE A 150 -13.24 -2.45 -2.15
C PHE A 150 -11.85 -2.50 -2.78
N LEU A 151 -10.89 -1.93 -2.05
CA LEU A 151 -9.46 -2.03 -2.29
C LEU A 151 -8.79 -2.67 -1.07
N ILE A 152 -8.03 -3.75 -1.29
CA ILE A 152 -7.14 -4.33 -0.29
C ILE A 152 -5.85 -3.50 -0.25
N VAL A 153 -5.46 -3.04 0.93
CA VAL A 153 -4.30 -2.15 1.15
C VAL A 153 -3.68 -2.38 2.52
N GLU A 154 -2.38 -2.12 2.67
CA GLU A 154 -1.70 -2.14 3.96
C GLU A 154 -2.05 -0.92 4.81
N ASP A 155 -2.11 -1.10 6.12
CA ASP A 155 -2.19 -0.01 7.09
C ASP A 155 -0.84 0.50 7.58
N GLU A 156 0.21 -0.30 7.42
CA GLU A 156 1.57 0.05 7.79
C GLU A 156 2.56 -0.31 6.67
N GLY A 157 3.43 0.65 6.33
CA GLY A 157 4.53 0.41 5.39
C GLY A 157 5.85 0.11 6.10
N LEU A 158 6.88 -0.19 5.31
CA LEU A 158 8.24 -0.44 5.80
C LEU A 158 8.88 0.78 6.48
N ASN A 159 8.27 1.96 6.30
CA ASN A 159 8.64 3.19 6.98
C ASN A 159 7.46 4.18 6.99
N HIS A 160 7.54 5.19 7.87
CA HIS A 160 6.49 6.21 8.03
C HIS A 160 6.10 6.93 6.73
N LEU A 161 7.01 7.16 5.78
CA LEU A 161 6.65 7.82 4.52
C LEU A 161 5.84 6.91 3.61
N GLN A 162 6.15 5.61 3.59
CA GLN A 162 5.35 4.61 2.89
C GLN A 162 3.97 4.42 3.52
N THR A 163 3.89 4.39 4.86
CA THR A 163 2.60 4.41 5.57
C THR A 163 1.72 5.59 5.13
N HIS A 164 2.31 6.77 4.94
CA HIS A 164 1.55 7.91 4.44
C HIS A 164 1.03 7.73 3.00
N LEU A 165 1.75 7.02 2.12
CA LEU A 165 1.24 6.70 0.78
C LEU A 165 0.00 5.80 0.86
N PHE A 166 0.03 4.77 1.69
CA PHE A 166 -1.15 3.91 1.92
C PHE A 166 -2.31 4.72 2.50
N ASN A 167 -2.03 5.64 3.42
CA ASN A 167 -3.07 6.54 3.96
C ASN A 167 -3.68 7.43 2.87
N PHE A 168 -2.89 7.96 1.93
CA PHE A 168 -3.43 8.69 0.78
C PHE A 168 -4.33 7.80 -0.08
N LEU A 169 -3.92 6.56 -0.33
CA LEU A 169 -4.70 5.60 -1.12
C LEU A 169 -6.03 5.26 -0.44
N ILE A 170 -6.05 5.03 0.88
CA ILE A 170 -7.28 4.82 1.67
C ILE A 170 -8.20 6.04 1.60
N ILE A 171 -7.66 7.24 1.86
CA ILE A 171 -8.42 8.49 1.88
C ILE A 171 -9.01 8.80 0.50
N GLN A 172 -8.25 8.57 -0.58
CA GLN A 172 -8.74 8.71 -1.94
C GLN A 172 -9.81 7.68 -2.28
N SER A 173 -9.60 6.41 -1.89
CA SER A 173 -10.57 5.34 -2.15
C SER A 173 -11.91 5.69 -1.52
N TRP A 174 -11.91 6.14 -0.26
CA TRP A 174 -13.13 6.64 0.37
C TRP A 174 -13.76 7.81 -0.37
N ALA A 175 -12.97 8.79 -0.84
CA ALA A 175 -13.48 9.91 -1.62
C ALA A 175 -14.22 9.46 -2.89
N MET A 176 -13.75 8.38 -3.51
CA MET A 176 -14.33 7.75 -4.70
C MET A 176 -15.39 6.70 -4.37
N LYS A 177 -15.86 6.63 -3.11
CA LYS A 177 -16.85 5.65 -2.61
C LYS A 177 -16.42 4.18 -2.67
N VAL A 178 -15.12 3.94 -2.79
CA VAL A 178 -14.52 2.61 -2.71
C VAL A 178 -14.20 2.31 -1.25
N ASN A 179 -14.60 1.13 -0.77
CA ASN A 179 -14.31 0.70 0.60
C ASN A 179 -12.83 0.30 0.72
N ALA A 180 -12.25 0.40 1.91
CA ALA A 180 -10.89 -0.05 2.17
C ALA A 180 -10.93 -1.35 2.98
N VAL A 181 -10.11 -2.32 2.59
CA VAL A 181 -9.92 -3.58 3.32
C VAL A 181 -8.46 -3.65 3.72
N LEU A 182 -8.19 -3.94 5.01
CA LEU A 182 -6.83 -4.07 5.48
C LEU A 182 -6.24 -5.43 5.08
N SER A 183 -5.00 -5.41 4.59
CA SER A 183 -4.18 -6.61 4.42
C SER A 183 -3.84 -7.25 5.76
N SER A 184 -3.62 -6.44 6.80
CA SER A 184 -3.33 -6.92 8.15
C SER A 184 -4.54 -7.61 8.78
N GLY A 185 -4.27 -8.71 9.50
CA GLY A 185 -5.29 -9.49 10.21
C GLY A 185 -6.18 -10.36 9.32
N GLN A 186 -5.84 -10.51 8.03
CA GLN A 186 -6.56 -11.43 7.15
C GLN A 186 -6.43 -12.87 7.61
N VAL A 187 -7.55 -13.59 7.58
CA VAL A 187 -7.61 -15.03 7.87
C VAL A 187 -8.42 -15.71 6.78
N SER A 188 -7.84 -16.72 6.17
CA SER A 188 -8.52 -17.53 5.15
C SER A 188 -8.87 -18.90 5.71
N ASP A 189 -10.12 -19.33 5.49
CA ASP A 189 -10.55 -20.72 5.66
C ASP A 189 -10.83 -21.37 4.29
N PHE A 190 -11.43 -22.55 4.28
CA PHE A 190 -11.71 -23.27 3.02
C PHE A 190 -12.69 -22.53 2.09
N LEU A 191 -13.62 -21.74 2.64
CA LEU A 191 -14.72 -21.10 1.90
C LEU A 191 -14.58 -19.57 1.83
N ARG A 192 -13.95 -18.94 2.83
CA ARG A 192 -14.04 -17.51 3.07
C ARG A 192 -12.70 -16.88 3.40
N LEU A 193 -12.56 -15.63 2.99
CA LEU A 193 -11.48 -14.75 3.43
C LEU A 193 -12.09 -13.69 4.36
N TYR A 194 -11.64 -13.67 5.61
CA TYR A 194 -12.03 -12.67 6.60
C TYR A 194 -10.97 -11.57 6.67
N ALA A 195 -11.43 -10.33 6.77
CA ALA A 195 -10.55 -9.17 6.89
C ALA A 195 -11.25 -8.01 7.61
N TYR A 196 -10.48 -7.01 8.02
CA TYR A 196 -11.04 -5.76 8.53
C TYR A 196 -11.53 -4.88 7.37
N PHE A 197 -12.85 -4.76 7.28
CA PHE A 197 -13.56 -3.98 6.27
C PHE A 197 -13.88 -2.58 6.80
N MET A 198 -13.33 -1.55 6.14
CA MET A 198 -13.53 -0.15 6.46
C MET A 198 -14.40 0.54 5.40
N PRO A 199 -15.72 0.68 5.64
CA PRO A 199 -16.63 1.22 4.64
C PRO A 199 -16.38 2.70 4.37
N SER A 200 -16.59 3.12 3.12
CA SER A 200 -16.60 4.52 2.71
C SER A 200 -17.85 5.22 3.25
N LYS A 201 -17.77 5.73 4.48
CA LYS A 201 -18.84 6.49 5.13
C LYS A 201 -18.88 7.92 4.59
N HIS A 202 -20.07 8.54 4.60
CA HIS A 202 -20.26 9.94 4.20
C HIS A 202 -19.27 10.91 4.86
N LYS A 203 -18.96 10.72 6.15
CA LYS A 203 -17.97 11.57 6.85
C LYS A 203 -16.56 11.46 6.26
N ASN A 204 -16.15 10.28 5.80
CA ASN A 204 -14.83 10.01 5.22
C ASN A 204 -14.75 10.66 3.83
N GLN A 205 -15.81 10.51 3.02
CA GLN A 205 -15.96 11.20 1.74
C GLN A 205 -15.89 12.72 1.90
N MET A 206 -16.63 13.27 2.87
CA MET A 206 -16.64 14.71 3.14
C MET A 206 -15.31 15.24 3.66
N PHE A 207 -14.51 14.43 4.37
CA PHE A 207 -13.17 14.83 4.78
C PHE A 207 -12.29 15.16 3.57
N PHE A 208 -12.31 14.31 2.54
CA PHE A 208 -11.55 14.58 1.31
C PHE A 208 -12.02 15.87 0.63
N GLN A 209 -13.33 16.01 0.43
CA GLN A 209 -13.90 17.16 -0.28
C GLN A 209 -13.57 18.49 0.42
N LYS A 210 -13.65 18.53 1.75
CA LYS A 210 -13.31 19.72 2.54
C LYS A 210 -11.82 20.06 2.51
N ASN A 211 -10.96 19.06 2.34
CA ASN A 211 -9.52 19.19 2.43
C ASN A 211 -8.79 18.99 1.10
N LYS A 212 -9.48 18.96 -0.04
CA LYS A 212 -8.92 18.60 -1.35
C LYS A 212 -7.58 19.28 -1.66
N ASN A 213 -7.52 20.61 -1.51
CA ASN A 213 -6.29 21.38 -1.74
C ASN A 213 -5.16 21.01 -0.76
N ASN A 214 -5.49 20.74 0.51
CA ASN A 214 -4.50 20.33 1.50
C ASN A 214 -3.96 18.93 1.21
N ILE A 215 -4.83 18.01 0.78
CA ILE A 215 -4.48 16.65 0.37
C ILE A 215 -3.55 16.68 -0.85
N GLU A 216 -3.92 17.40 -1.91
CA GLU A 216 -3.08 17.52 -3.11
C GLU A 216 -1.72 18.15 -2.80
N ASN A 217 -1.68 19.19 -1.97
CA ASN A 217 -0.43 19.84 -1.56
C ASN A 217 0.43 18.92 -0.68
N ALA A 218 -0.18 18.18 0.24
CA ALA A 218 0.51 17.23 1.09
C ALA A 218 1.06 16.06 0.27
N TYR A 219 0.29 15.55 -0.69
CA TYR A 219 0.75 14.48 -1.60
C TYR A 219 1.96 14.94 -2.42
N LYS A 220 1.87 16.11 -3.07
CA LYS A 220 3.00 16.71 -3.82
C LYS A 220 4.25 16.89 -2.94
N THR A 221 4.06 17.30 -1.68
CA THR A 221 5.16 17.48 -0.72
C THR A 221 5.77 16.14 -0.30
N LEU A 222 4.94 15.12 -0.06
CA LEU A 222 5.39 13.76 0.23
C LEU A 222 6.21 13.19 -0.93
N MET A 223 5.71 13.32 -2.17
CA MET A 223 6.42 12.83 -3.36
C MET A 223 7.79 13.47 -3.53
N LYS A 224 7.89 14.80 -3.37
CA LYS A 224 9.19 15.49 -3.39
C LYS A 224 10.15 14.97 -2.31
N LYS A 225 9.63 14.74 -1.09
CA LYS A 225 10.44 14.22 0.01
C LYS A 225 10.93 12.80 -0.27
N LEU A 226 10.07 11.93 -0.79
CA LEU A 226 10.41 10.57 -1.17
C LEU A 226 11.47 10.54 -2.29
N GLU A 227 11.32 11.40 -3.30
CA GLU A 227 12.30 11.54 -4.38
C GLU A 227 13.66 12.03 -3.86
N GLU A 228 13.68 13.02 -2.96
CA GLU A 228 14.91 13.47 -2.29
C GLU A 228 15.57 12.36 -1.48
N CYS A 229 14.79 11.57 -0.73
CA CYS A 229 15.26 10.43 0.03
C CYS A 229 15.87 9.36 -0.89
N ARG A 230 15.18 9.00 -1.98
CA ARG A 230 15.68 8.06 -2.99
C ARG A 230 17.01 8.52 -3.58
N ARG A 231 17.11 9.79 -3.98
CA ARG A 231 18.35 10.35 -4.55
C ARG A 231 19.51 10.30 -3.56
N LYS A 232 19.27 10.60 -2.29
CA LYS A 232 20.30 10.49 -1.23
C LYS A 232 20.75 9.03 -1.06
N ALA A 233 19.80 8.11 -0.91
CA ALA A 233 20.09 6.68 -0.75
C ALA A 233 20.91 6.12 -1.94
N SER A 234 20.56 6.48 -3.18
CA SER A 234 21.33 6.08 -4.36
C SER A 234 22.77 6.61 -4.35
N THR A 235 22.99 7.82 -3.84
CA THR A 235 24.34 8.42 -3.74
C THR A 235 25.17 7.71 -2.67
N GLU A 236 24.56 7.35 -1.54
CA GLU A 236 25.20 6.62 -0.45
C GLU A 236 25.56 5.18 -0.86
N LEU A 237 24.66 4.48 -1.57
CA LEU A 237 24.91 3.13 -2.08
C LEU A 237 26.08 3.09 -3.08
N ALA A 238 26.16 4.10 -3.97
CA ALA A 238 27.26 4.23 -4.91
C ALA A 238 28.62 4.46 -4.21
N ALA A 239 28.61 5.09 -3.03
CA ALA A 239 29.82 5.33 -2.24
C ALA A 239 30.22 4.13 -1.35
N ALA A 240 29.28 3.28 -0.94
CA ALA A 240 29.50 2.23 0.05
C ALA A 240 30.13 0.93 -0.48
N GLY A 241 30.10 0.68 -1.81
CA GLY A 241 30.45 -0.64 -2.35
C GLY A 241 29.43 -1.72 -1.95
N HIS A 242 29.17 -2.70 -2.81
CA HIS A 242 28.09 -3.68 -2.62
C HIS A 242 28.28 -4.58 -1.38
N GLY A 243 27.84 -4.11 -0.20
CA GLY A 243 27.59 -4.94 0.98
C GLY A 243 26.14 -5.42 0.99
N CYS A 244 25.90 -6.69 1.32
CA CYS A 244 24.57 -7.31 1.33
C CYS A 244 23.69 -6.69 2.44
N ILE A 245 22.64 -5.95 2.05
CA ILE A 245 21.75 -5.17 2.94
C ILE A 245 20.56 -6.01 3.48
N MET A 246 20.40 -7.25 3.02
CA MET A 246 19.27 -8.12 3.39
C MET A 246 19.19 -8.44 4.89
N GLU A 247 20.32 -8.39 5.62
CA GLU A 247 20.38 -8.62 7.07
C GLU A 247 19.81 -7.45 7.89
N LYS A 248 19.74 -6.23 7.33
CA LYS A 248 19.16 -5.05 8.00
C LYS A 248 17.64 -5.06 7.99
N ILE A 249 17.02 -5.62 6.95
CA ILE A 249 15.56 -5.63 6.77
C ILE A 249 14.89 -6.47 7.86
N THR A 250 15.47 -7.64 8.14
CA THR A 250 14.98 -8.57 9.17
C THR A 250 15.13 -7.98 10.58
N ASN A 251 16.24 -7.29 10.87
CA ASN A 251 16.51 -6.75 12.21
C ASN A 251 15.76 -5.43 12.51
N GLN A 252 15.39 -4.62 11.51
CA GLN A 252 14.58 -3.41 11.73
C GLN A 252 13.08 -3.69 11.83
N VAL A 253 12.55 -4.73 11.18
CA VAL A 253 11.12 -5.06 11.21
C VAL A 253 10.77 -6.05 12.33
N LEU A 254 11.68 -6.96 12.71
CA LEU A 254 11.45 -7.92 13.81
C LEU A 254 12.02 -7.47 15.17
N GLY A 255 12.67 -6.31 15.23
CA GLY A 255 13.37 -5.81 16.43
C GLY A 255 12.47 -5.14 17.50
N GLU A 256 11.21 -4.84 17.18
CA GLU A 256 10.22 -4.28 18.13
C GLU A 256 8.98 -5.18 18.22
N GLY A 257 9.18 -6.47 18.43
CA GLY A 257 8.09 -7.45 18.50
C GLY A 257 8.47 -8.69 19.28
N GLY A 258 8.91 -8.50 20.52
CA GLY A 258 9.06 -9.59 21.46
C GLY A 258 7.71 -10.25 21.75
N ASP A 259 7.63 -11.52 21.38
CA ASP A 259 6.86 -12.59 22.00
C ASP A 259 5.42 -12.88 21.51
N HIS A 260 5.27 -14.15 21.10
CA HIS A 260 4.06 -14.92 20.78
C HIS A 260 3.09 -14.40 19.70
N ARG A 261 3.10 -15.06 18.53
CA ARG A 261 2.04 -16.02 18.11
C ARG A 261 2.25 -16.55 16.69
N LEU A 262 2.14 -17.89 16.61
CA LEU A 262 1.78 -18.83 15.52
C LEU A 262 2.27 -18.54 14.09
#